data_AF-A0A7L5C089-F1
#
_entry.id   AF-A0A7L5C089-F1
#
_cell.length_a   1.000
_cell.length_b   1.000
_cell.length_c   1.000
_cell.angle_alpha   90.00
_cell.angle_beta   90.00
_cell.angle_gamma   90.00
#
_symmetry.space_group_name_H-M   'P 1'
#
loop_
_entity.id
_entity.type
_entity.pdbx_description
1 polymer ?
#
loop_
_entity_poly.entity_id
_entity_poly.type
_entity_poly.pdbx_seq_one_letter_code
_entity_poly.pdbx_strand_id
1 'polypeptide(L)'
;MDHVPVLRVEMNGQTYFFQFNTTAGANDEQELAAAFQGDGSQDLTFFLSAAVRNAGAADETLYGDLFLDDGQQGPTRMTLTYYALIEENYRNGDAPVVVSDTLGNTVTSTTFNSQTSGNAAHPDGSSSSADIAPPDSTKAVVAINGQPPSGGNPVIAPGDEITYSIRIEVTSADVNDLNITDYLPAPVYDVDGNGSGFVYVGGMGAPTHTRLRSAATTR
;
A
#
# COMPACT_ATOMS: atom_id res chain seq x y z
N MET A 1 -16.45 -3.79 -5.98
CA MET A 1 -15.49 -4.65 -5.25
C MET A 1 -15.75 -6.07 -5.74
N ASP A 2 -14.83 -6.66 -6.50
CA ASP A 2 -15.07 -7.96 -7.17
C ASP A 2 -14.71 -9.19 -6.30
N HIS A 3 -14.44 -8.96 -5.02
CA HIS A 3 -14.09 -9.99 -4.07
C HIS A 3 -14.97 -9.88 -2.82
N VAL A 4 -15.68 -10.96 -2.52
CA VAL A 4 -16.54 -11.09 -1.35
C VAL A 4 -15.67 -11.52 -0.16
N PRO A 5 -15.71 -10.84 0.99
CA PRO A 5 -14.98 -11.27 2.17
C PRO A 5 -15.49 -12.64 2.67
N VAL A 6 -14.61 -13.46 3.21
CA VAL A 6 -14.93 -14.81 3.69
C VAL A 6 -14.40 -15.02 5.10
N LEU A 7 -15.28 -15.42 6.02
CA LEU A 7 -14.90 -15.99 7.30
C LEU A 7 -14.81 -17.51 7.17
N ARG A 8 -13.65 -18.07 7.50
CA ARG A 8 -13.46 -19.49 7.76
C ARG A 8 -13.51 -19.72 9.27
N VAL A 9 -14.35 -20.65 9.73
CA VAL A 9 -14.45 -21.06 11.14
C VAL A 9 -14.11 -22.53 11.26
N GLU A 10 -13.14 -22.87 12.11
CA GLU A 10 -12.92 -24.24 12.58
C GLU A 10 -13.58 -24.37 13.96
N MET A 11 -14.56 -25.25 14.14
CA MET A 11 -15.17 -25.55 15.44
C MET A 11 -15.61 -27.01 15.50
N ASN A 12 -15.46 -27.65 16.66
CA ASN A 12 -15.84 -29.05 16.92
C ASN A 12 -15.29 -30.05 15.88
N GLY A 13 -14.07 -29.80 15.38
CA GLY A 13 -13.42 -30.58 14.33
C GLY A 13 -13.98 -30.41 12.91
N GLN A 14 -14.96 -29.51 12.71
CA GLN A 14 -15.55 -29.17 11.42
C GLN A 14 -15.06 -27.81 10.91
N THR A 15 -15.12 -27.58 9.59
CA THR A 15 -14.81 -26.28 8.98
C THR A 15 -16.06 -25.71 8.29
N TYR A 16 -16.37 -24.46 8.60
CA TYR A 16 -17.48 -23.69 8.05
C TYR A 16 -16.95 -22.47 7.29
N PHE A 17 -17.68 -22.03 6.28
CA PHE A 17 -17.37 -20.85 5.49
C PHE A 17 -18.60 -19.95 5.42
N PHE A 18 -18.43 -18.69 5.80
CA PHE A 18 -19.44 -17.64 5.72
C PHE A 18 -18.94 -16.57 4.75
N GLN A 19 -19.76 -16.19 3.77
CA GLN A 19 -19.47 -15.11 2.83
C GLN A 19 -20.19 -13.85 3.31
N PHE A 20 -19.48 -12.73 3.44
CA PHE A 20 -20.10 -11.49 3.91
C PHE A 20 -20.86 -10.80 2.78
N ASN A 21 -22.17 -10.65 2.94
CA ASN A 21 -23.01 -9.88 2.03
C ASN A 21 -22.63 -8.39 2.09
N THR A 22 -22.03 -7.89 1.01
CA THR A 22 -21.66 -6.47 0.83
C THR A 22 -22.87 -5.56 0.58
N THR A 23 -24.07 -6.13 0.53
CA THR A 23 -25.36 -5.45 0.43
C THR A 23 -26.39 -6.36 1.08
N ALA A 24 -26.94 -5.93 2.22
CA ALA A 24 -27.98 -6.69 2.91
C ALA A 24 -29.25 -6.78 2.05
N GLY A 25 -29.85 -7.96 1.97
CA GLY A 25 -31.21 -8.13 1.46
C GLY A 25 -32.24 -7.50 2.37
N ALA A 26 -33.49 -7.36 1.89
CA ALA A 26 -34.53 -6.59 2.57
C ALA A 26 -34.96 -7.14 3.95
N ASN A 27 -34.53 -8.37 4.31
CA ASN A 27 -34.79 -9.00 5.61
C ASN A 27 -33.50 -9.49 6.29
N ASP A 28 -32.33 -9.18 5.71
CA ASP A 28 -31.04 -9.69 6.19
C ASP A 28 -30.42 -8.67 7.14
N GLU A 29 -29.68 -9.15 8.14
CA GLU A 29 -28.92 -8.24 9.01
C GLU A 29 -27.67 -7.70 8.31
N GLN A 30 -27.20 -6.52 8.73
CA GLN A 30 -25.99 -5.94 8.16
C GLN A 30 -24.76 -6.74 8.60
N GLU A 31 -24.13 -7.44 7.65
CA GLU A 31 -22.94 -8.25 7.91
C GLU A 31 -21.63 -7.45 7.79
N LEU A 32 -21.64 -6.36 7.01
CA LEU A 32 -20.50 -5.50 6.75
C LEU A 32 -20.91 -4.02 6.82
N ALA A 33 -20.17 -3.23 7.59
CA ALA A 33 -20.19 -1.77 7.54
C ALA A 33 -18.81 -1.22 7.17
N ALA A 34 -18.80 -0.06 6.51
CA ALA A 34 -17.59 0.67 6.17
C ALA A 34 -17.76 2.14 6.56
N ALA A 35 -16.80 2.71 7.27
CA ALA A 35 -16.79 4.11 7.67
C ALA A 35 -15.46 4.75 7.29
N PHE A 36 -15.51 5.86 6.54
CA PHE A 36 -14.33 6.69 6.28
C PHE A 36 -14.11 7.63 7.46
N GLN A 37 -12.88 7.69 7.92
CA GLN A 37 -12.48 8.60 8.99
C GLN A 37 -11.98 9.93 8.42
N GLY A 38 -11.72 10.90 9.31
CA GLY A 38 -11.21 12.23 8.97
C GLY A 38 -9.69 12.35 8.93
N ASP A 39 -8.98 11.22 8.85
CA ASP A 39 -7.53 11.07 8.94
C ASP A 39 -6.97 10.13 7.84
N GLY A 40 -7.69 10.01 6.73
CA GLY A 40 -7.41 9.06 5.65
C GLY A 40 -7.73 7.60 5.94
N SER A 41 -8.00 7.18 7.18
CA SER A 41 -8.28 5.77 7.49
C SER A 41 -9.71 5.34 7.13
N GLN A 42 -9.93 4.03 6.99
CA GLN A 42 -11.25 3.43 6.77
C GLN A 42 -11.45 2.24 7.71
N ASP A 43 -12.48 2.32 8.55
CA ASP A 43 -12.93 1.20 9.36
C ASP A 43 -13.79 0.25 8.54
N LEU A 44 -13.48 -1.04 8.59
CA LEU A 44 -14.29 -2.13 8.05
C LEU A 44 -14.77 -3.03 9.20
N THR A 45 -16.07 -2.95 9.51
CA THR A 45 -16.69 -3.69 10.62
C THR A 45 -17.43 -4.91 10.10
N PHE A 46 -16.98 -6.10 10.50
CA PHE A 46 -17.56 -7.38 10.12
C PHE A 46 -18.42 -7.94 11.26
N PHE A 47 -19.73 -8.00 11.07
CA PHE A 47 -20.68 -8.48 12.07
C PHE A 47 -20.86 -10.00 11.96
N LEU A 48 -20.06 -10.73 12.74
CA LEU A 48 -20.02 -12.20 12.64
C LEU A 48 -21.35 -12.86 13.02
N SER A 49 -22.09 -12.30 13.99
CA SER A 49 -23.41 -12.79 14.40
C SER A 49 -24.44 -12.69 13.27
N ALA A 50 -24.48 -11.54 12.59
CA ALA A 50 -25.34 -11.31 11.43
C ALA A 50 -25.02 -12.29 10.30
N ALA A 51 -23.73 -12.50 9.98
CA ALA A 51 -23.32 -13.46 8.95
C ALA A 51 -23.71 -14.92 9.30
N VAL A 52 -23.66 -15.31 10.58
CA VAL A 52 -24.11 -16.62 11.06
C VAL A 52 -25.64 -16.76 10.98
N ARG A 53 -26.40 -15.74 11.39
CA ARG A 53 -27.87 -15.69 11.29
C ARG A 53 -28.36 -15.74 9.84
N ASN A 54 -27.79 -14.91 8.96
CA ASN A 54 -28.17 -14.84 7.54
C ASN A 54 -27.79 -16.13 6.78
N ALA A 55 -26.76 -16.86 7.23
CA ALA A 55 -26.44 -18.20 6.74
C ALA A 55 -27.44 -19.30 7.19
N GLY A 56 -28.48 -18.94 7.96
CA GLY A 56 -29.56 -19.84 8.37
C GLY A 56 -29.28 -20.64 9.65
N ALA A 57 -28.33 -20.20 10.48
CA ALA A 57 -28.13 -20.80 11.80
C ALA A 57 -29.34 -20.56 12.72
N ALA A 58 -29.61 -21.50 13.64
CA ALA A 58 -30.73 -21.42 14.57
C ALA A 58 -30.54 -20.32 15.64
N ASP A 59 -29.29 -19.94 15.90
CA ASP A 59 -28.87 -18.86 16.78
C ASP A 59 -27.57 -18.23 16.26
N GLU A 60 -27.13 -17.13 16.88
CA GLU A 60 -25.94 -16.35 16.49
C GLU A 60 -24.64 -16.82 17.16
N THR A 61 -24.67 -17.92 17.91
CA THR A 61 -23.60 -18.32 18.81
C THR A 61 -22.64 -19.27 18.13
N LEU A 62 -21.36 -18.93 18.14
CA LEU A 62 -20.30 -19.88 17.81
C LEU A 62 -19.95 -20.70 19.06
N TYR A 63 -20.37 -21.96 19.07
CA TYR A 63 -20.07 -22.89 20.16
C TYR A 63 -18.67 -23.48 20.03
N GLY A 64 -17.97 -23.60 21.16
CA GLY A 64 -16.72 -24.36 21.27
C GLY A 64 -16.97 -25.77 21.81
N ASP A 65 -15.94 -26.61 21.73
CA ASP A 65 -16.00 -28.03 22.12
C ASP A 65 -16.46 -28.26 23.57
N LEU A 66 -16.05 -27.39 24.49
CA LEU A 66 -16.46 -27.44 25.91
C LEU A 66 -17.88 -26.91 26.21
N PHE A 67 -18.70 -26.56 25.20
CA PHE A 67 -20.05 -26.00 25.45
C PHE A 67 -21.11 -27.05 25.82
N LEU A 68 -20.99 -28.30 25.34
CA LEU A 68 -21.99 -29.38 25.53
C LEU A 68 -21.41 -30.66 26.17
N ASP A 69 -20.27 -30.56 26.87
CA ASP A 69 -19.47 -31.71 27.30
C ASP A 69 -19.09 -32.66 26.12
N ASP A 70 -18.96 -32.11 24.92
CA ASP A 70 -18.48 -32.84 23.74
C ASP A 70 -17.00 -33.23 23.89
N GLY A 71 -16.56 -34.19 23.07
CA GLY A 71 -15.14 -34.57 23.03
C GLY A 71 -14.27 -33.36 22.64
N GLN A 72 -13.12 -33.19 23.29
CA GLN A 72 -12.28 -32.01 23.06
C GLN A 72 -11.55 -32.08 21.70
N GLN A 73 -12.07 -31.43 20.66
CA GLN A 73 -11.39 -31.33 19.34
C GLN A 73 -10.52 -30.08 19.18
N GLY A 74 -10.52 -29.17 20.17
CA GLY A 74 -9.69 -27.98 20.19
C GLY A 74 -10.49 -26.67 20.09
N PRO A 75 -9.83 -25.53 20.31
CA PRO A 75 -10.48 -24.22 20.37
C PRO A 75 -11.08 -23.83 19.02
N THR A 76 -12.23 -23.15 19.06
CA THR A 76 -12.80 -22.49 17.88
C THR A 76 -11.82 -21.48 17.31
N ARG A 77 -11.45 -21.64 16.03
CA ARG A 77 -10.54 -20.76 15.30
C ARG A 77 -11.30 -20.04 14.20
N MET A 78 -11.00 -18.76 14.02
CA MET A 78 -11.60 -17.91 13.00
C MET A 78 -10.51 -17.32 12.11
N THR A 79 -10.78 -17.20 10.81
CA THR A 79 -9.87 -16.57 9.85
C THR A 79 -10.71 -15.78 8.86
N LEU A 80 -10.64 -14.46 8.97
CA LEU A 80 -11.27 -13.54 8.03
C LEU A 80 -10.30 -13.25 6.87
N THR A 81 -10.77 -13.42 5.64
CA THR A 81 -10.07 -13.00 4.43
C THR A 81 -10.91 -11.93 3.74
N TYR A 82 -10.30 -10.77 3.47
CA TYR A 82 -10.93 -9.64 2.79
C TYR A 82 -9.92 -8.96 1.85
N TYR A 83 -10.42 -8.03 1.04
CA TYR A 83 -9.63 -7.26 0.09
C TYR A 83 -9.86 -5.78 0.37
N ALA A 84 -8.77 -5.01 0.40
CA ALA A 84 -8.80 -3.55 0.42
C ALA A 84 -8.26 -3.01 -0.91
N LEU A 85 -8.82 -1.90 -1.37
CA LEU A 85 -8.25 -1.13 -2.47
C LEU A 85 -7.54 0.09 -1.87
N ILE A 86 -6.27 0.26 -2.20
CA ILE A 86 -5.55 1.50 -1.90
C ILE A 86 -5.99 2.52 -2.94
N GLU A 87 -6.65 3.59 -2.50
CA GLU A 87 -7.01 4.74 -3.35
C GLU A 87 -5.91 5.81 -3.19
N GLU A 88 -5.32 6.25 -4.32
CA GLU A 88 -4.24 7.24 -4.34
C GLU A 88 -4.68 8.60 -3.77
N ASN A 89 -5.95 8.96 -4.01
CA ASN A 89 -6.58 10.16 -3.49
C ASN A 89 -7.60 9.80 -2.39
N TYR A 90 -7.37 10.25 -1.16
CA TYR A 90 -8.30 10.05 -0.05
C TYR A 90 -9.63 10.77 -0.30
N ARG A 91 -10.74 10.06 -0.09
CA ARG A 91 -12.11 10.57 -0.36
C ARG A 91 -12.53 11.78 0.47
N ASN A 92 -11.78 12.13 1.52
CA ASN A 92 -12.06 13.23 2.44
C ASN A 92 -11.09 14.42 2.34
N GLY A 93 -10.17 14.41 1.36
CA GLY A 93 -9.29 15.55 1.07
C GLY A 93 -7.98 15.61 1.87
N ASP A 94 -7.57 14.50 2.49
CA ASP A 94 -6.23 14.33 3.04
C ASP A 94 -5.15 14.28 1.92
N ALA A 95 -3.88 14.47 2.28
CA ALA A 95 -2.76 14.42 1.34
C ALA A 95 -2.69 13.04 0.65
N PRO A 96 -2.42 12.95 -0.67
CA PRO A 96 -2.47 11.69 -1.41
C PRO A 96 -1.44 10.68 -0.91
N VAL A 97 -1.69 9.39 -1.20
CA VAL A 97 -0.72 8.31 -1.01
C VAL A 97 0.45 8.53 -1.98
N VAL A 98 1.67 8.62 -1.46
CA VAL A 98 2.88 8.86 -2.26
C VAL A 98 3.92 7.76 -2.13
N VAL A 99 4.92 7.79 -3.01
CA VAL A 99 6.08 6.90 -2.94
C VAL A 99 6.75 6.91 -1.57
N SER A 100 7.15 5.73 -1.09
CA SER A 100 7.74 5.50 0.24
C SER A 100 6.79 5.57 1.44
N ASP A 101 5.47 5.73 1.22
CA ASP A 101 4.48 5.57 2.30
C ASP A 101 4.35 4.11 2.75
N THR A 102 4.14 3.91 4.05
CA THR A 102 3.77 2.62 4.65
C THR A 102 2.31 2.69 5.11
N LEU A 103 1.44 1.93 4.45
CA LEU A 103 0.02 1.85 4.76
C LEU A 103 -0.23 0.73 5.77
N GLY A 104 -0.67 1.09 6.98
CA GLY A 104 -0.94 0.16 8.06
C GLY A 104 -2.38 -0.38 8.05
N ASN A 105 -2.52 -1.64 8.48
CA ASN A 105 -3.80 -2.30 8.71
C ASN A 105 -3.77 -2.99 10.08
N THR A 106 -4.77 -2.71 10.92
CA THR A 106 -4.87 -3.22 12.29
C THR A 106 -6.24 -3.84 12.50
N VAL A 107 -6.29 -5.07 13.03
CA VAL A 107 -7.54 -5.73 13.40
C VAL A 107 -7.83 -5.44 14.88
N THR A 108 -9.09 -5.13 15.19
CA THR A 108 -9.60 -5.10 16.57
C THR A 108 -10.82 -5.99 16.65
N SER A 109 -10.87 -6.88 17.64
CA SER A 109 -12.02 -7.77 17.87
C SER A 109 -12.83 -7.34 19.09
N THR A 110 -14.15 -7.28 18.95
CA THR A 110 -15.10 -7.03 20.04
C THR A 110 -16.01 -8.25 20.21
N THR A 111 -15.69 -9.09 21.19
CA THR A 111 -16.44 -10.33 21.47
C THR A 111 -17.36 -10.17 22.67
N PHE A 112 -18.67 -10.40 22.49
CA PHE A 112 -19.59 -10.63 23.61
C PHE A 112 -19.53 -12.12 24.02
N ASN A 113 -18.59 -12.49 24.88
CA ASN A 113 -18.45 -13.87 25.34
C ASN A 113 -19.36 -14.19 26.53
N SER A 114 -20.34 -15.08 26.33
CA SER A 114 -21.08 -15.72 27.42
C SER A 114 -20.25 -16.85 28.04
N GLN A 115 -19.12 -16.51 28.68
CA GLN A 115 -18.30 -17.50 29.38
C GLN A 115 -18.70 -17.61 30.85
N THR A 116 -18.98 -18.83 31.32
CA THR A 116 -19.32 -19.17 32.72
C THR A 116 -18.20 -18.87 33.73
N SER A 117 -17.02 -18.43 33.27
CA SER A 117 -15.83 -18.17 34.10
C SER A 117 -15.03 -16.91 33.71
N GLY A 118 -15.74 -15.80 33.41
CA GLY A 118 -15.30 -14.46 33.82
C GLY A 118 -13.99 -13.87 33.26
N ASN A 119 -13.40 -14.43 32.20
CA ASN A 119 -12.25 -13.81 31.52
C ASN A 119 -12.69 -12.96 30.32
N ALA A 120 -12.02 -11.82 30.15
CA ALA A 120 -12.43 -10.74 29.24
C ALA A 120 -12.29 -11.09 27.74
N ALA A 121 -12.71 -10.14 26.90
CA ALA A 121 -12.61 -10.19 25.45
C ALA A 121 -11.27 -10.77 24.96
N HIS A 122 -11.32 -11.58 23.90
CA HIS A 122 -10.12 -12.14 23.28
C HIS A 122 -9.51 -11.10 22.33
N PRO A 123 -8.40 -10.42 22.68
CA PRO A 123 -7.83 -9.42 21.81
C PRO A 123 -7.19 -10.10 20.60
N ASP A 124 -7.68 -9.78 19.40
CA ASP A 124 -6.92 -10.04 18.19
C ASP A 124 -5.81 -8.98 18.09
N GLY A 125 -4.58 -9.44 17.87
CA GLY A 125 -3.39 -8.61 17.67
C GLY A 125 -2.90 -8.61 16.24
N SER A 126 -3.69 -9.16 15.30
CA SER A 126 -3.34 -9.26 13.89
C SER A 126 -3.20 -7.88 13.23
N SER A 127 -2.10 -7.71 12.50
CA SER A 127 -1.82 -6.53 11.71
C SER A 127 -1.08 -6.89 10.43
N SER A 128 -1.14 -6.00 9.45
CA SER A 128 -0.39 -6.08 8.21
C SER A 128 -0.03 -4.67 7.72
N SER A 129 0.90 -4.57 6.78
CA SER A 129 1.22 -3.32 6.11
C SER A 129 1.48 -3.54 4.62
N ALA A 130 1.37 -2.47 3.84
CA ALA A 130 1.80 -2.40 2.46
C ALA A 130 2.68 -1.16 2.26
N ASP A 131 3.87 -1.36 1.71
CA ASP A 131 4.80 -0.26 1.41
C ASP A 131 4.66 0.15 -0.06
N ILE A 132 4.53 1.45 -0.32
CA ILE A 132 4.55 2.01 -1.66
C ILE A 132 6.01 2.14 -2.11
N ALA A 133 6.37 1.45 -3.20
CA ALA A 133 7.75 1.38 -3.64
C ALA A 133 8.36 2.78 -3.87
N PRO A 134 9.59 3.04 -3.40
CA PRO A 134 10.29 4.29 -3.68
C PRO A 134 10.65 4.37 -5.18
N PRO A 135 10.92 5.57 -5.72
CA PRO A 135 11.36 5.72 -7.11
C PRO A 135 12.71 5.01 -7.33
N ASP A 136 12.83 4.25 -8.42
CA ASP A 136 14.13 3.72 -8.84
C ASP A 136 14.90 4.79 -9.62
N SER A 137 16.23 4.78 -9.53
CA SER A 137 17.09 5.78 -10.17
C SER A 137 18.32 5.14 -10.81
N THR A 138 18.56 5.49 -12.06
CA THR A 138 19.73 5.02 -12.82
C THR A 138 20.45 6.19 -13.49
N LYS A 139 21.77 6.11 -13.55
CA LYS A 139 22.64 7.10 -14.22
C LYS A 139 23.54 6.39 -15.22
N ALA A 140 23.58 6.88 -16.45
CA ALA A 140 24.42 6.33 -17.52
C ALA A 140 25.09 7.46 -18.33
N VAL A 141 26.28 7.19 -18.89
CA VAL A 141 26.83 8.01 -19.97
C VAL A 141 26.04 7.68 -21.24
N VAL A 142 25.51 8.70 -21.91
CA VAL A 142 24.76 8.53 -23.18
C VAL A 142 25.45 9.18 -24.38
N ALA A 143 26.37 10.12 -24.16
CA ALA A 143 27.28 10.59 -25.21
C ALA A 143 28.64 11.04 -24.64
N ILE A 144 29.66 10.96 -25.49
CA ILE A 144 30.99 11.55 -25.34
C ILE A 144 31.31 12.29 -26.64
N ASN A 145 31.63 13.58 -26.57
CA ASN A 145 31.84 14.47 -27.72
C ASN A 145 30.68 14.38 -28.74
N GLY A 146 29.44 14.34 -28.25
CA GLY A 146 28.22 14.21 -29.04
C GLY A 146 27.98 12.84 -29.70
N GLN A 147 28.81 11.82 -29.45
CA GLN A 147 28.65 10.46 -29.99
C GLN A 147 28.30 9.45 -28.88
N PRO A 148 27.45 8.44 -29.12
CA PRO A 148 27.18 7.39 -28.14
C PRO A 148 28.47 6.69 -27.68
N PRO A 149 28.64 6.38 -26.39
CA PRO A 149 29.82 5.68 -25.89
C PRO A 149 29.96 4.30 -26.55
N SER A 150 31.20 3.92 -26.87
CA SER A 150 31.52 2.63 -27.49
C SER A 150 32.06 1.62 -26.47
N GLY A 151 31.53 0.40 -26.50
CA GLY A 151 31.87 -0.65 -25.53
C GLY A 151 31.19 -0.46 -24.15
N GLY A 152 31.40 -1.43 -23.25
CA GLY A 152 30.78 -1.42 -21.93
C GLY A 152 31.41 -0.45 -20.91
N ASN A 153 32.67 -0.07 -21.13
CA ASN A 153 33.40 0.92 -20.32
C ASN A 153 33.94 2.00 -21.27
N PRO A 154 33.27 3.16 -21.41
CA PRO A 154 33.82 4.26 -22.18
C PRO A 154 35.12 4.77 -21.56
N VAL A 155 36.13 5.01 -22.39
CA VAL A 155 37.34 5.74 -22.00
C VAL A 155 37.02 7.23 -22.09
N ILE A 156 37.32 7.96 -21.02
CA ILE A 156 37.11 9.40 -20.87
C ILE A 156 38.48 10.06 -20.71
N ALA A 157 38.76 11.08 -21.51
CA ALA A 157 39.98 11.87 -21.47
C ALA A 157 39.72 13.31 -21.01
N PRO A 158 40.73 14.02 -20.46
CA PRO A 158 40.62 15.44 -20.15
C PRO A 158 40.28 16.24 -21.42
N GLY A 159 39.20 17.03 -21.36
CA GLY A 159 38.69 17.83 -22.49
C GLY A 159 37.54 17.18 -23.26
N ASP A 160 37.14 15.96 -22.93
CA ASP A 160 35.92 15.34 -23.48
C ASP A 160 34.65 16.00 -22.90
N GLU A 161 33.68 16.30 -23.77
CA GLU A 161 32.32 16.65 -23.38
C GLU A 161 31.52 15.38 -23.09
N ILE A 162 30.88 15.27 -21.92
CA ILE A 162 30.14 14.06 -21.51
C ILE A 162 28.69 14.39 -21.22
N THR A 163 27.78 13.67 -21.88
CA THR A 163 26.35 13.72 -21.56
C THR A 163 25.98 12.52 -20.69
N TYR A 164 25.53 12.81 -19.47
CA TYR A 164 24.87 11.82 -18.61
C TYR A 164 23.36 11.85 -18.80
N SER A 165 22.72 10.70 -18.76
CA SER A 165 21.27 10.57 -18.56
C SER A 165 21.03 10.06 -17.14
N ILE A 166 20.16 10.76 -16.41
CA ILE A 166 19.59 10.29 -15.15
C ILE A 166 18.13 9.93 -15.44
N ARG A 167 17.76 8.67 -15.26
CA ARG A 167 16.37 8.19 -15.37
C ARG A 167 15.87 7.89 -13.96
N ILE A 168 14.75 8.52 -13.62
CA ILE A 168 13.95 8.20 -12.44
C ILE A 168 12.71 7.45 -12.93
N GLU A 169 12.38 6.34 -12.29
CA GLU A 169 11.17 5.56 -12.55
C GLU A 169 10.29 5.56 -11.30
N VAL A 170 9.06 6.06 -11.45
CA VAL A 170 8.09 6.18 -10.36
C VAL A 170 6.98 5.15 -10.59
N THR A 171 6.62 4.39 -9.56
CA THR A 171 5.64 3.31 -9.66
C THR A 171 4.20 3.74 -9.36
N SER A 172 3.99 4.79 -8.57
CA SER A 172 2.73 5.52 -8.42
C SER A 172 2.72 6.79 -9.28
N ALA A 173 1.59 7.50 -9.42
CA ALA A 173 1.56 8.76 -10.16
C ALA A 173 2.06 9.92 -9.28
N ASP A 174 1.78 9.89 -7.97
CA ASP A 174 2.10 10.98 -7.06
C ASP A 174 3.47 10.87 -6.36
N VAL A 175 4.24 11.97 -6.41
CA VAL A 175 5.53 12.19 -5.72
C VAL A 175 5.57 13.63 -5.20
N ASN A 176 5.81 13.79 -3.90
CA ASN A 176 6.07 15.10 -3.31
C ASN A 176 7.56 15.46 -3.35
N ASP A 177 7.87 16.73 -3.59
CA ASP A 177 9.22 17.33 -3.49
C ASP A 177 10.37 16.57 -4.18
N LEU A 178 10.16 16.08 -5.41
CA LEU A 178 11.18 15.38 -6.20
C LEU A 178 12.46 16.23 -6.36
N ASN A 179 13.51 15.83 -5.64
CA ASN A 179 14.83 16.47 -5.67
C ASN A 179 15.89 15.50 -6.23
N ILE A 180 16.52 15.87 -7.35
CA ILE A 180 17.60 15.10 -7.97
C ILE A 180 18.92 15.79 -7.65
N THR A 181 19.76 15.16 -6.84
CA THR A 181 21.10 15.65 -6.49
C THR A 181 22.16 14.69 -7.04
N ASP A 182 23.09 15.22 -7.85
CA ASP A 182 24.17 14.45 -8.47
C ASP A 182 25.54 15.02 -8.03
N TYR A 183 26.32 14.19 -7.33
CA TYR A 183 27.66 14.56 -6.84
C TYR A 183 28.72 14.08 -7.83
N LEU A 184 29.19 14.98 -8.69
CA LEU A 184 30.28 14.67 -9.62
C LEU A 184 31.66 14.65 -8.90
N PRO A 185 32.58 13.74 -9.27
CA PRO A 185 33.93 13.71 -8.70
C PRO A 185 34.74 14.99 -8.99
N ALA A 186 34.92 15.82 -7.97
CA ALA A 186 35.89 16.91 -8.02
C ALA A 186 37.33 16.35 -8.07
N PRO A 187 38.26 16.94 -8.85
CA PRO A 187 38.12 18.15 -9.68
C PRO A 187 38.02 17.83 -11.20
N VAL A 188 37.51 16.65 -11.58
CA VAL A 188 37.65 16.12 -12.95
C VAL A 188 36.64 16.72 -13.93
N TYR A 189 35.45 17.06 -13.45
CA TYR A 189 34.35 17.54 -14.28
C TYR A 189 34.09 19.03 -14.05
N ASP A 190 34.25 19.80 -15.12
CA ASP A 190 33.61 21.11 -15.25
C ASP A 190 32.18 20.87 -15.77
N VAL A 191 31.20 21.53 -15.16
CA VAL A 191 29.78 21.39 -15.52
C VAL A 191 29.40 22.65 -16.27
N ASP A 192 28.97 22.52 -17.52
CA ASP A 192 28.41 23.67 -18.24
C ASP A 192 27.13 24.13 -17.53
N GLY A 193 27.29 25.14 -16.68
CA GLY A 193 26.21 25.70 -15.89
C GLY A 193 25.17 26.43 -16.74
N ASN A 194 25.41 26.69 -18.04
CA ASN A 194 24.64 27.65 -18.84
C ASN A 194 23.21 27.24 -19.23
N GLY A 195 22.62 26.24 -18.56
CA GLY A 195 21.16 26.05 -18.52
C GLY A 195 20.56 25.24 -19.67
N SER A 196 21.39 24.58 -20.49
CA SER A 196 20.99 23.59 -21.50
C SER A 196 21.10 22.14 -21.01
N GLY A 197 21.90 21.87 -19.97
CA GLY A 197 22.34 20.51 -19.60
C GLY A 197 21.30 19.57 -19.01
N PHE A 198 20.17 20.07 -18.48
CA PHE A 198 19.06 19.26 -17.98
C PHE A 198 17.83 19.39 -18.89
N VAL A 199 17.73 18.53 -19.89
CA VAL A 199 16.53 18.41 -20.74
C VAL A 199 15.58 17.39 -20.09
N TYR A 200 14.47 17.86 -19.54
CA TYR A 200 13.39 16.98 -19.08
C TYR A 200 12.66 16.36 -20.28
N VAL A 201 12.86 15.06 -20.50
CA VAL A 201 12.16 14.28 -21.54
C VAL A 201 11.01 13.51 -20.89
N GLY A 202 9.99 14.24 -20.46
CA GLY A 202 8.80 13.67 -19.83
C GLY A 202 7.87 12.99 -20.83
N GLY A 203 7.59 11.70 -20.63
CA GLY A 203 6.46 11.01 -21.23
C GLY A 203 5.23 11.11 -20.31
N MET A 204 4.14 11.68 -20.84
CA MET A 204 2.82 11.82 -20.18
C MET A 204 2.70 12.92 -19.10
N GLY A 205 1.90 13.96 -19.38
CA GLY A 205 0.70 14.13 -18.54
C GLY A 205 0.57 15.17 -17.40
N ALA A 206 1.38 16.23 -17.28
CA ALA A 206 1.12 17.40 -16.39
C ALA A 206 1.22 17.12 -14.85
N PRO A 207 1.27 18.14 -13.94
CA PRO A 207 1.18 19.59 -14.13
C PRO A 207 2.48 20.39 -13.89
N THR A 208 2.48 21.62 -14.42
CA THR A 208 3.59 22.56 -14.32
C THR A 208 3.69 23.21 -12.94
N HIS A 209 4.84 23.12 -12.26
CA HIS A 209 5.25 24.15 -11.31
C HIS A 209 6.65 24.72 -11.56
N THR A 210 6.72 26.03 -11.43
CA THR A 210 7.68 26.94 -12.05
C THR A 210 9.06 26.97 -11.37
N ARG A 211 10.10 26.64 -12.15
CA ARG A 211 11.52 27.12 -12.08
C ARG A 211 12.38 26.77 -10.86
N LEU A 212 13.51 26.14 -11.16
CA LEU A 212 14.82 26.54 -10.61
C LEU A 212 15.69 27.12 -11.74
N ARG A 213 16.56 28.09 -11.40
CA ARG A 213 17.45 28.81 -12.34
C ARG A 213 18.88 28.79 -11.82
N SER A 214 19.86 28.63 -12.71
CA SER A 214 21.00 29.55 -12.86
C SER A 214 21.79 29.22 -14.14
N ALA A 215 22.69 30.11 -14.54
CA ALA A 215 23.62 29.98 -15.66
C ALA A 215 24.90 30.79 -15.36
N ALA A 216 26.09 30.34 -15.79
CA ALA A 216 27.32 31.15 -15.70
C ALA A 216 28.48 30.73 -16.63
N THR A 217 28.68 31.53 -17.67
CA THR A 217 29.91 31.74 -18.47
C THR A 217 30.82 32.76 -17.77
N THR A 218 32.16 32.80 -17.78
CA THR A 218 33.31 31.89 -18.08
C THR A 218 34.59 32.68 -17.69
N ARG A 219 35.77 32.05 -17.51
CA ARG A 219 37.05 32.77 -17.63
C ARG A 219 38.18 31.94 -18.25
#